data_AF-A0A089WT53-F1
#
_entry.id   AF-A0A089WT53-F1
#
_cell.length_a   1.000
_cell.length_b   1.000
_cell.length_c   1.000
_cell.angle_alpha   90.00
_cell.angle_beta   90.00
_cell.angle_gamma   90.00
#
_symmetry.space_group_name_H-M   'P 1'
#
loop_
_entity.id
_entity.type
_entity.pdbx_description
1 polymer ?
#
loop_
_entity_poly.entity_id
_entity_poly.type
_entity_poly.pdbx_seq_one_letter_code
_entity_poly.pdbx_strand_id
1 'polypeptide(L)'
;MRNHVSAIVLLTALSPAVTAQPLIPALDPHATVERINRNYNTLDNACREPDTGAPRGHYYCSGVTLRMVDDGPFNPWDYSEFAKKTGATSYSWIRRDLSINGLVRPAGFILRTPRDAHALGLPVMETGFMCIYSFDGFTGPERRWHGCGGYNQPLPTDNQAKSATVPANRNQALAWGSCDSLGIDTANQWRQNYRFVRTDMNRIQVTQCSWNVEQASDWDAMIDTHQNPNVRNDHFARRELSNEMMLRNASEDGDGSARLPYIDAFVWDVNSTYVAPTRGDVKRPTPVVGLEPARNFQRKLYAQGYAVPILRLDFKKPASQRFSYAPEDQVIAIGDQPAAPRQYVQSADWALRLDPGTGRQEWTLTVVPSAQGQAIQASNPQALYDELRALRGSDAQWQESEREPGSMRQQLSCLIDNYPANKVWNLEPFRPLVSPAEAARAGCNPFIAPSSPLIASSAWSQFTDSASGQPVWGLRVVPTQAGRSASNEALYAELERLRGTDREWQEGGPGSMRIQLACLQNNYRNKADWNLEPYRPAVTAAQAKAQGCNPT
;
A
#
# COMPACT_ATOMS: atom_id res chain seq x y z
N MET A 1 19.00 3.96 -91.33
CA MET A 1 18.36 3.40 -90.13
C MET A 1 19.33 3.45 -88.96
N ARG A 2 19.26 4.48 -88.11
CA ARG A 2 19.85 4.50 -86.75
C ARG A 2 19.01 5.47 -85.93
N ASN A 3 18.13 4.93 -85.07
CA ASN A 3 17.35 5.71 -84.12
C ASN A 3 18.10 5.75 -82.79
N HIS A 4 18.36 6.96 -82.29
CA HIS A 4 18.83 7.22 -80.93
C HIS A 4 17.62 7.34 -80.00
N VAL A 5 17.61 6.60 -78.90
CA VAL A 5 16.65 6.74 -77.80
C VAL A 5 17.42 7.29 -76.60
N SER A 6 17.07 8.50 -76.18
CA SER A 6 17.54 9.12 -74.93
C SER A 6 16.66 8.65 -73.77
N ALA A 7 17.27 8.05 -72.75
CA ALA A 7 16.59 7.69 -71.50
C ALA A 7 16.70 8.84 -70.49
N ILE A 8 15.55 9.33 -70.04
CA ILE A 8 15.40 10.28 -68.92
C ILE A 8 15.44 9.47 -67.62
N VAL A 9 16.39 9.79 -66.73
CA VAL A 9 16.46 9.24 -65.37
C VAL A 9 15.65 10.13 -64.44
N LEU A 10 14.54 9.60 -63.92
CA LEU A 10 13.74 10.22 -62.86
C LEU A 10 14.38 9.88 -61.51
N LEU A 11 14.96 10.88 -60.81
CA LEU A 11 15.33 10.73 -59.40
C LEU A 11 14.07 10.85 -58.53
N THR A 12 13.63 9.73 -57.96
CA THR A 12 12.64 9.71 -56.88
C THR A 12 13.33 10.06 -55.56
N ALA A 13 13.03 11.23 -55.00
CA ALA A 13 13.41 11.59 -53.64
C ALA A 13 12.63 10.72 -52.64
N LEU A 14 13.30 9.72 -52.05
CA LEU A 14 12.79 8.98 -50.90
C LEU A 14 12.90 9.88 -49.67
N SER A 15 11.75 10.32 -49.15
CA SER A 15 11.68 10.93 -47.82
C SER A 15 12.20 9.94 -46.78
N PRO A 16 13.05 10.36 -45.82
CA PRO A 16 13.50 9.46 -44.76
C PRO A 16 12.29 8.99 -43.97
N ALA A 17 12.15 7.67 -43.85
CA ALA A 17 11.16 7.07 -42.97
C ALA A 17 11.50 7.51 -41.53
N VAL A 18 10.63 8.31 -40.92
CA VAL A 18 10.69 8.58 -39.48
C VAL A 18 10.35 7.27 -38.78
N THR A 19 11.38 6.57 -38.32
CA THR A 19 11.22 5.42 -37.44
C THR A 19 10.61 5.90 -36.13
N ALA A 20 9.36 5.49 -35.85
CA ALA A 20 8.74 5.73 -34.55
C ALA A 20 9.62 5.12 -33.47
N GLN A 21 10.10 5.93 -32.53
CA GLN A 21 10.83 5.42 -31.37
C GLN A 21 9.92 4.47 -30.59
N PRO A 22 10.40 3.29 -30.19
CA PRO A 22 9.61 2.37 -29.38
C PRO A 22 9.25 3.04 -28.06
N LEU A 23 7.97 3.02 -27.70
CA LEU A 23 7.49 3.49 -26.40
C LEU A 23 8.21 2.72 -25.29
N ILE A 24 8.71 3.42 -24.27
CA ILE A 24 9.21 2.75 -23.08
C ILE A 24 8.01 2.08 -22.39
N PRO A 25 8.04 0.76 -22.12
CA PRO A 25 6.91 0.07 -21.50
C PRO A 25 6.51 0.75 -20.19
N ALA A 26 5.23 1.09 -20.08
CA ALA A 26 4.72 1.66 -18.85
C ALA A 26 4.81 0.67 -17.69
N LEU A 27 5.15 1.18 -16.51
CA LEU A 27 4.98 0.40 -15.29
C LEU A 27 3.49 0.15 -15.03
N ASP A 28 3.19 -1.01 -14.46
CA ASP A 28 1.86 -1.36 -13.99
C ASP A 28 1.34 -0.27 -13.01
N PRO A 29 0.17 0.35 -13.27
CA PRO A 29 -0.37 1.41 -12.43
C PRO A 29 -0.61 0.99 -10.98
N HIS A 30 -1.05 -0.25 -10.77
CA HIS A 30 -1.32 -0.78 -9.43
C HIS A 30 -0.02 -0.98 -8.63
N ALA A 31 0.99 -1.64 -9.22
CA ALA A 31 2.31 -1.73 -8.60
C ALA A 31 2.97 -0.36 -8.36
N THR A 32 2.66 0.63 -9.20
CA THR A 32 3.14 2.01 -9.04
C THR A 32 2.54 2.70 -7.82
N VAL A 33 1.22 2.62 -7.62
CA VAL A 33 0.59 3.20 -6.42
C VAL A 33 0.99 2.47 -5.14
N GLU A 34 1.17 1.14 -5.18
CA GLU A 34 1.66 0.36 -4.04
C GLU A 34 3.07 0.83 -3.63
N ARG A 35 3.98 0.98 -4.59
CA ARG A 35 5.34 1.48 -4.36
C ARG A 35 5.35 2.88 -3.77
N ILE A 36 4.57 3.80 -4.33
CA ILE A 36 4.51 5.19 -3.85
C ILE A 36 3.93 5.25 -2.43
N ASN A 37 2.86 4.50 -2.13
CA ASN A 37 2.32 4.39 -0.77
C ASN A 37 3.32 3.74 0.19
N ARG A 38 4.06 2.70 -0.23
CA ARG A 38 5.15 2.12 0.58
C ARG A 38 6.17 3.20 0.93
N ASN A 39 6.68 3.94 -0.05
CA ASN A 39 7.68 4.98 0.21
C ASN A 39 7.17 6.06 1.16
N TYR A 40 5.94 6.53 0.96
CA TYR A 40 5.29 7.48 1.87
C TYR A 40 5.21 6.96 3.31
N ASN A 41 4.99 5.65 3.51
CA ASN A 41 4.81 5.04 4.82
C ASN A 41 6.09 4.48 5.46
N THR A 42 7.17 4.32 4.71
CA THR A 42 8.46 3.84 5.23
C THR A 42 9.12 4.91 6.10
N LEU A 43 9.44 4.58 7.36
CA LEU A 43 10.21 5.44 8.28
C LEU A 43 11.65 4.93 8.48
N ASP A 44 12.15 4.13 7.54
CA ASP A 44 13.55 3.74 7.50
C ASP A 44 14.40 4.96 7.12
N ASN A 45 15.25 5.38 8.04
CA ASN A 45 16.16 6.52 7.90
C ASN A 45 17.58 6.10 7.49
N ALA A 46 17.84 4.79 7.38
CA ALA A 46 19.15 4.24 7.06
C ALA A 46 19.32 3.96 5.56
N CYS A 47 19.00 4.96 4.71
CA CYS A 47 19.14 4.81 3.27
C CYS A 47 20.61 4.63 2.86
N ARG A 48 20.87 3.66 1.97
CA ARG A 48 22.21 3.34 1.48
C ARG A 48 22.19 2.99 0.01
N GLU A 49 23.29 3.25 -0.66
CA GLU A 49 23.54 2.73 -2.01
C GLU A 49 23.66 1.20 -1.95
N PRO A 50 23.02 0.45 -2.87
CA PRO A 50 22.93 -1.00 -2.80
C PRO A 50 24.28 -1.70 -3.01
N ASP A 51 25.21 -1.08 -3.73
CA ASP A 51 26.48 -1.67 -4.14
C ASP A 51 27.67 -1.24 -3.29
N THR A 52 27.71 0.02 -2.85
CA THR A 52 28.81 0.55 -2.02
C THR A 52 28.48 0.55 -0.53
N GLY A 53 27.20 0.52 -0.16
CA GLY A 53 26.73 0.72 1.21
C GLY A 53 26.87 2.16 1.73
N ALA A 54 27.31 3.10 0.87
CA ALA A 54 27.47 4.51 1.23
C ALA A 54 26.13 5.10 1.68
N PRO A 55 26.10 5.87 2.79
CA PRO A 55 24.86 6.45 3.29
C PRO A 55 24.31 7.51 2.32
N ARG A 56 22.98 7.58 2.23
CA ARG A 56 22.24 8.55 1.41
C ARG A 56 21.17 9.24 2.26
N GLY A 57 20.67 10.37 1.79
CA GLY A 57 19.50 11.01 2.38
C GLY A 57 18.23 10.18 2.33
N HIS A 58 17.24 10.54 3.16
CA HIS A 58 15.98 9.79 3.28
C HIS A 58 15.23 9.65 1.96
N TYR A 59 15.35 10.64 1.07
CA TYR A 59 14.77 10.63 -0.28
C TYR A 59 15.20 9.42 -1.14
N TYR A 60 16.37 8.83 -0.83
CA TYR A 60 16.93 7.75 -1.65
C TYR A 60 16.11 6.47 -1.55
N CYS A 61 15.50 6.23 -0.38
CA CYS A 61 14.77 5.00 -0.09
C CYS A 61 13.37 5.18 0.51
N SER A 62 12.98 6.41 0.87
CA SER A 62 11.69 6.69 1.50
C SER A 62 11.14 8.08 1.14
N GLY A 63 9.87 8.27 1.48
CA GLY A 63 9.09 9.46 1.14
C GLY A 63 8.84 9.61 -0.37
N VAL A 64 8.13 10.68 -0.73
CA VAL A 64 7.69 10.95 -2.09
C VAL A 64 8.17 12.33 -2.49
N THR A 65 9.10 12.38 -3.45
CA THR A 65 9.58 13.61 -4.07
C THR A 65 8.64 14.01 -5.20
N LEU A 66 8.08 15.21 -5.13
CA LEU A 66 7.08 15.68 -6.07
C LEU A 66 7.28 17.15 -6.43
N ARG A 67 6.99 17.50 -7.68
CA ARG A 67 6.94 18.88 -8.16
C ARG A 67 5.53 19.21 -8.58
N MET A 68 4.93 20.16 -7.89
CA MET A 68 3.61 20.67 -8.19
C MET A 68 3.74 21.91 -9.07
N VAL A 69 2.99 21.97 -10.17
CA VAL A 69 3.18 22.95 -11.24
C VAL A 69 1.85 23.27 -11.92
N ASP A 70 1.75 24.48 -12.48
CA ASP A 70 0.61 24.87 -13.32
C ASP A 70 0.62 24.14 -14.66
N ASP A 71 -0.55 24.04 -15.28
CA ASP A 71 -0.66 23.67 -16.70
C ASP A 71 -0.67 24.91 -17.60
N GLY A 72 -0.15 24.76 -18.81
CA GLY A 72 0.03 25.86 -19.75
C GLY A 72 0.76 25.46 -21.04
N PRO A 73 1.23 26.43 -21.84
CA PRO A 73 1.94 26.21 -23.09
C PRO A 73 3.42 25.84 -22.86
N PHE A 74 3.67 24.95 -21.90
CA PHE A 74 4.98 24.42 -21.52
C PHE A 74 4.77 23.00 -20.97
N ASN A 75 5.83 22.20 -20.90
CA ASN A 75 5.75 20.89 -20.26
C ASN A 75 5.95 21.01 -18.75
N PRO A 76 5.31 20.15 -17.94
CA PRO A 76 5.44 20.23 -16.49
C PRO A 76 6.88 20.07 -15.97
N TRP A 77 7.76 19.41 -16.73
CA TRP A 77 9.18 19.25 -16.41
C TRP A 77 10.06 20.43 -16.85
N ASP A 78 9.58 21.31 -17.74
CA ASP A 78 10.35 22.47 -18.22
C ASP A 78 10.81 23.35 -17.05
N TYR A 79 11.99 23.96 -17.16
CA TYR A 79 12.46 24.91 -16.16
C TYR A 79 11.92 26.30 -16.46
N SER A 80 11.36 26.97 -15.44
CA SER A 80 11.00 28.38 -15.57
C SER A 80 12.26 29.23 -15.76
N GLU A 81 12.14 30.42 -16.34
CA GLU A 81 13.26 31.37 -16.45
C GLU A 81 13.91 31.68 -15.09
N PHE A 82 13.10 31.64 -14.03
CA PHE A 82 13.57 31.78 -12.68
C PHE A 82 14.41 30.57 -12.21
N ALA A 83 13.93 29.35 -12.44
CA ALA A 83 14.67 28.11 -12.15
C ALA A 83 15.97 28.00 -12.98
N LYS A 84 15.97 28.47 -14.23
CA LYS A 84 17.18 28.54 -15.06
C LYS A 84 18.25 29.44 -14.45
N LYS A 85 17.87 30.64 -13.98
CA LYS A 85 18.80 31.56 -13.29
C LYS A 85 19.32 30.99 -11.97
N THR A 86 18.48 30.28 -11.23
CA THR A 86 18.90 29.58 -10.00
C THR A 86 19.81 28.40 -10.34
N GLY A 87 19.61 27.76 -11.49
CA GLY A 87 20.28 26.51 -11.87
C GLY A 87 19.73 25.29 -11.14
N ALA A 88 18.58 25.41 -10.48
CA ALA A 88 17.86 24.34 -9.80
C ALA A 88 16.36 24.62 -9.76
N THR A 89 15.61 23.56 -9.52
CA THR A 89 14.16 23.54 -9.44
C THR A 89 13.73 23.03 -8.06
N SER A 90 12.68 23.65 -7.54
CA SER A 90 12.06 23.33 -6.26
C SER A 90 11.12 22.13 -6.36
N TYR A 91 11.20 21.24 -5.37
CA TYR A 91 10.36 20.08 -5.16
C TYR A 91 9.89 20.06 -3.71
N SER A 92 8.80 19.35 -3.42
CA SER A 92 8.48 18.95 -2.05
C SER A 92 8.85 17.49 -1.84
N TRP A 93 9.14 17.13 -0.60
CA TRP A 93 9.30 15.74 -0.18
C TRP A 93 8.32 15.47 0.97
N ILE A 94 7.43 14.49 0.78
CA ILE A 94 6.40 14.15 1.77
C ILE A 94 6.58 12.73 2.28
N ARG A 95 6.32 12.52 3.57
CA ARG A 95 6.37 11.22 4.25
C ARG A 95 5.33 11.21 5.37
N ARG A 96 4.91 10.04 5.84
CA ARG A 96 3.79 9.92 6.81
C ARG A 96 4.04 10.60 8.16
N ASP A 97 5.29 10.85 8.51
CA ASP A 97 5.72 11.55 9.74
C ASP A 97 5.86 13.07 9.55
N LEU A 98 5.55 13.58 8.35
CA LEU A 98 5.37 15.00 8.08
C LEU A 98 3.88 15.35 8.03
N SER A 99 3.46 16.31 8.84
CA SER A 99 2.07 16.81 8.91
C SER A 99 1.60 17.64 7.70
N ILE A 100 2.36 17.66 6.60
CA ILE A 100 2.02 18.38 5.37
C ILE A 100 0.64 17.91 4.90
N ASN A 101 -0.28 18.87 4.71
CA ASN A 101 -1.65 18.58 4.29
C ASN A 101 -2.12 19.42 3.09
N GLY A 102 -1.21 20.17 2.48
CA GLY A 102 -1.43 20.94 1.28
C GLY A 102 -0.13 21.20 0.54
N LEU A 103 -0.24 21.43 -0.76
CA LEU A 103 0.87 21.72 -1.66
C LEU A 103 0.61 23.02 -2.42
N VAL A 104 1.66 23.60 -3.01
CA VAL A 104 1.62 24.92 -3.65
C VAL A 104 0.81 24.99 -4.96
N ARG A 105 0.50 23.83 -5.55
CA ARG A 105 -0.36 23.66 -6.73
C ARG A 105 -1.19 22.38 -6.59
N PRO A 106 -2.34 22.26 -7.28
CA PRO A 106 -3.22 21.11 -7.16
C PRO A 106 -2.80 19.91 -8.02
N ALA A 107 -1.83 20.06 -8.93
CA ALA A 107 -1.34 18.97 -9.77
C ALA A 107 0.19 19.05 -9.98
N GLY A 108 0.79 17.93 -10.36
CA GLY A 108 2.22 17.82 -10.53
C GLY A 108 2.67 16.43 -10.96
N PHE A 109 3.94 16.14 -10.74
CA PHE A 109 4.52 14.82 -10.99
C PHE A 109 5.41 14.36 -9.84
N ILE A 110 5.54 13.04 -9.73
CA ILE A 110 6.36 12.34 -8.74
C ILE A 110 7.64 11.84 -9.42
N LEU A 111 8.77 12.03 -8.76
CA LEU A 111 10.02 11.39 -9.13
C LEU A 111 10.18 10.05 -8.41
N ARG A 112 10.62 9.04 -9.15
CA ARG A 112 10.92 7.71 -8.60
C ARG A 112 12.09 7.81 -7.62
N THR A 113 12.01 7.08 -6.51
CA THR A 113 13.16 6.98 -5.61
C THR A 113 14.30 6.21 -6.29
N PRO A 114 15.56 6.58 -6.05
CA PRO A 114 16.70 5.82 -6.56
C PRO A 114 16.67 4.33 -6.21
N ARG A 115 16.29 3.97 -4.96
CA ARG A 115 16.17 2.56 -4.54
C ARG A 115 15.17 1.78 -5.37
N ASP A 116 14.04 2.40 -5.70
CA ASP A 116 13.04 1.76 -6.54
C ASP A 116 13.46 1.65 -8.00
N ALA A 117 14.18 2.65 -8.51
CA ALA A 117 14.74 2.59 -9.85
C ALA A 117 15.71 1.40 -9.98
N HIS A 118 16.58 1.19 -8.99
CA HIS A 118 17.43 0.00 -8.89
C HIS A 118 16.61 -1.30 -8.88
N ALA A 119 15.59 -1.39 -8.02
CA ALA A 119 14.75 -2.59 -7.91
C ALA A 119 13.97 -2.93 -9.19
N LEU A 120 13.65 -1.91 -9.99
CA LEU A 120 12.92 -2.05 -11.25
C LEU A 120 13.84 -2.20 -12.48
N GLY A 121 15.17 -2.08 -12.31
CA GLY A 121 16.10 -2.05 -13.44
C GLY A 121 15.91 -0.85 -14.37
N LEU A 122 15.46 0.29 -13.83
CA LEU A 122 15.21 1.53 -14.56
C LEU A 122 16.35 2.55 -14.36
N PRO A 123 16.45 3.59 -15.21
CA PRO A 123 17.42 4.66 -15.01
C PRO A 123 17.35 5.24 -13.59
N VAL A 124 18.49 5.23 -12.91
CA VAL A 124 18.60 5.68 -11.52
C VAL A 124 19.10 7.12 -11.49
N MET A 125 18.34 7.97 -10.78
CA MET A 125 18.73 9.35 -10.56
C MET A 125 19.75 9.42 -9.42
N GLU A 126 21.01 9.13 -9.72
CA GLU A 126 22.05 9.04 -8.68
C GLU A 126 22.50 10.40 -8.15
N THR A 127 22.36 11.47 -8.93
CA THR A 127 22.90 12.80 -8.61
C THR A 127 21.89 13.92 -8.87
N GLY A 128 22.23 15.11 -8.38
CA GLY A 128 21.50 16.36 -8.62
C GLY A 128 20.62 16.80 -7.46
N PHE A 129 20.65 16.11 -6.32
CA PHE A 129 19.98 16.54 -5.09
C PHE A 129 20.92 17.47 -4.32
N MET A 130 20.43 18.61 -3.85
CA MET A 130 21.31 19.66 -3.35
C MET A 130 21.12 19.96 -1.87
N CYS A 131 19.91 20.36 -1.48
CA CYS A 131 19.56 20.69 -0.10
C CYS A 131 18.05 20.59 0.11
N ILE A 132 17.63 20.59 1.37
CA ILE A 132 16.22 20.65 1.74
C ILE A 132 16.00 21.66 2.86
N TYR A 133 14.94 22.44 2.76
CA TYR A 133 14.48 23.37 3.77
C TYR A 133 13.35 22.74 4.57
N SER A 134 13.26 23.04 5.87
CA SER A 134 12.15 22.56 6.69
C SER A 134 10.82 23.14 6.21
N PHE A 135 10.79 24.38 5.72
CA PHE A 135 9.59 25.03 5.17
C PHE A 135 9.90 25.57 3.78
N ASP A 136 8.93 26.20 3.12
CA ASP A 136 9.19 26.97 1.88
C ASP A 136 10.35 27.97 2.08
N GLY A 137 11.44 27.75 1.35
CA GLY A 137 12.69 28.51 1.41
C GLY A 137 12.72 29.71 0.46
N PHE A 138 11.66 29.91 -0.33
CA PHE A 138 11.53 30.97 -1.35
C PHE A 138 12.78 31.09 -2.21
N THR A 139 13.27 29.93 -2.62
CA THR A 139 14.61 29.82 -3.19
C THR A 139 14.78 30.63 -4.47
N GLY A 140 16.01 31.07 -4.72
CA GLY A 140 16.35 31.90 -5.86
C GLY A 140 17.86 32.08 -6.05
N PRO A 141 18.27 32.77 -7.14
CA PRO A 141 19.68 32.96 -7.48
C PRO A 141 20.48 33.66 -6.39
N GLU A 142 19.84 34.52 -5.60
CA GLU A 142 20.45 35.30 -4.52
C GLU A 142 20.88 34.48 -3.31
N ARG A 143 20.37 33.26 -3.16
CA ARG A 143 20.86 32.31 -2.15
C ARG A 143 22.15 31.62 -2.58
N ARG A 144 22.59 31.77 -3.84
CA ARG A 144 23.75 31.06 -4.43
C ARG A 144 23.65 29.54 -4.25
N TRP A 145 24.66 28.80 -4.73
CA TRP A 145 24.70 27.32 -4.74
C TRP A 145 23.35 26.71 -5.07
N HIS A 146 22.76 27.18 -6.17
CA HIS A 146 21.48 26.69 -6.67
C HIS A 146 20.30 26.78 -5.68
N GLY A 147 20.27 27.86 -4.88
CA GLY A 147 19.20 28.12 -3.92
C GLY A 147 19.47 27.59 -2.52
N CYS A 148 20.60 26.91 -2.29
CA CYS A 148 20.89 26.28 -1.00
C CYS A 148 21.64 27.16 -0.01
N GLY A 149 22.22 28.29 -0.43
CA GLY A 149 22.97 29.15 0.48
C GLY A 149 22.11 30.15 1.25
N GLY A 150 22.82 30.95 2.05
CA GLY A 150 22.23 32.07 2.78
C GLY A 150 21.76 33.16 1.82
N TYR A 151 20.60 33.74 2.09
CA TYR A 151 20.03 34.80 1.27
C TYR A 151 20.97 36.02 1.20
N ASN A 152 21.39 36.41 -0.02
CA ASN A 152 22.35 37.48 -0.29
C ASN A 152 23.71 37.31 0.43
N GLN A 153 24.07 36.10 0.84
CA GLN A 153 25.36 35.81 1.46
C GLN A 153 26.35 35.24 0.43
N PRO A 154 27.66 35.49 0.57
CA PRO A 154 28.67 34.77 -0.20
C PRO A 154 28.66 33.28 0.16
N LEU A 155 29.12 32.44 -0.77
CA LEU A 155 29.35 31.03 -0.46
C LEU A 155 30.61 30.89 0.39
N PRO A 156 30.57 30.12 1.49
CA PRO A 156 31.77 29.76 2.24
C PRO A 156 32.78 29.04 1.35
N THR A 157 34.07 29.32 1.53
CA THR A 157 35.17 28.76 0.73
C THR A 157 35.33 27.24 0.88
N ASP A 158 34.79 26.66 1.96
CA ASP A 158 34.85 25.26 2.34
C ASP A 158 33.46 24.61 2.40
N ASN A 159 32.48 25.17 1.69
CA ASN A 159 31.08 24.75 1.76
C ASN A 159 30.90 23.23 1.61
N GLN A 160 31.63 22.59 0.68
CA GLN A 160 31.55 21.14 0.44
C GLN A 160 32.29 20.27 1.48
N ALA A 161 33.21 20.83 2.27
CA ALA A 161 34.03 20.04 3.20
C ALA A 161 33.19 19.41 4.32
N LYS A 162 32.09 20.06 4.70
CA LYS A 162 31.15 19.59 5.71
C LYS A 162 30.08 18.63 5.18
N SER A 163 30.00 18.48 3.86
CA SER A 163 28.98 17.66 3.20
C SER A 163 29.44 16.23 2.93
N ALA A 164 30.60 15.84 3.46
CA ALA A 164 31.21 14.56 3.16
C ALA A 164 30.54 13.40 3.90
N THR A 165 30.28 12.31 3.18
CA THR A 165 29.83 11.04 3.74
C THR A 165 30.97 10.02 3.74
N VAL A 166 30.91 9.03 4.65
CA VAL A 166 31.90 7.94 4.72
C VAL A 166 31.18 6.59 4.76
N PRO A 167 31.38 5.71 3.75
CA PRO A 167 32.04 5.95 2.47
C PRO A 167 31.39 7.09 1.67
N ALA A 168 32.14 7.71 0.76
CA ALA A 168 31.63 8.77 -0.09
C ALA A 168 30.53 8.23 -1.02
N ASN A 169 29.42 8.95 -1.10
CA ASN A 169 28.30 8.60 -1.97
C ASN A 169 28.33 9.36 -3.32
N ARG A 170 27.52 8.90 -4.28
CA ARG A 170 27.52 9.42 -5.66
C ARG A 170 27.10 10.88 -5.81
N ASN A 171 26.36 11.45 -4.85
CA ASN A 171 25.82 12.80 -4.93
C ASN A 171 26.53 13.81 -4.00
N GLN A 172 27.48 13.35 -3.20
CA GLN A 172 28.24 14.16 -2.23
C GLN A 172 28.85 15.44 -2.84
N ALA A 173 29.29 15.40 -4.09
CA ALA A 173 29.89 16.56 -4.76
C ALA A 173 28.90 17.70 -5.06
N LEU A 174 27.59 17.49 -4.93
CA LEU A 174 26.56 18.50 -5.16
C LEU A 174 25.81 18.89 -3.90
N ALA A 175 25.66 17.96 -2.98
CA ALA A 175 24.92 18.14 -1.75
C ALA A 175 25.62 19.14 -0.83
N TRP A 176 24.88 20.15 -0.38
CA TRP A 176 25.34 21.11 0.63
C TRP A 176 24.15 21.87 1.21
N GLY A 177 24.08 21.92 2.54
CA GLY A 177 23.14 22.75 3.28
C GLY A 177 23.83 23.94 3.95
N SER A 178 23.20 25.12 3.95
CA SER A 178 23.74 26.28 4.65
C SER A 178 23.75 26.14 6.18
N CYS A 179 23.00 25.18 6.74
CA CYS A 179 23.05 24.88 8.18
C CYS A 179 24.44 24.36 8.60
N ASP A 180 25.10 23.54 7.76
CA ASP A 180 26.47 23.04 7.99
C ASP A 180 27.44 24.20 8.25
N SER A 181 27.34 25.27 7.46
CA SER A 181 28.21 26.44 7.55
C SER A 181 27.95 27.30 8.79
N LEU A 182 26.77 27.17 9.40
CA LEU A 182 26.40 27.84 10.64
C LEU A 182 26.65 26.98 11.89
N GLY A 183 27.08 25.72 11.72
CA GLY A 183 27.23 24.77 12.83
C GLY A 183 25.89 24.38 13.45
N ILE A 184 24.86 24.24 12.60
CA ILE A 184 23.50 23.86 12.98
C ILE A 184 23.26 22.45 12.48
N ASP A 185 23.33 21.47 13.37
CA ASP A 185 23.22 20.04 13.06
C ASP A 185 21.97 19.40 13.69
N THR A 186 21.21 20.19 14.46
CA THR A 186 20.03 19.71 15.19
C THR A 186 18.87 20.68 15.06
N ALA A 187 17.65 20.16 15.19
CA ALA A 187 16.44 20.97 15.19
C ALA A 187 16.42 22.01 16.33
N ASN A 188 17.01 21.69 17.49
CA ASN A 188 17.13 22.65 18.59
C ASN A 188 18.05 23.82 18.25
N GLN A 189 19.21 23.55 17.64
CA GLN A 189 20.10 24.62 17.17
C GLN A 189 19.41 25.46 16.09
N TRP A 190 18.68 24.83 15.17
CA TRP A 190 17.92 25.55 14.15
C TRP A 190 16.90 26.49 14.80
N ARG A 191 16.11 26.00 15.76
CA ARG A 191 15.11 26.80 16.49
C ARG A 191 15.73 27.97 17.27
N GLN A 192 16.92 27.77 17.84
CA GLN A 192 17.65 28.83 18.55
C GLN A 192 18.24 29.88 17.60
N ASN A 193 18.72 29.44 16.44
CA ASN A 193 19.27 30.34 15.42
C ASN A 193 18.16 31.09 14.66
N TYR A 194 17.00 30.46 14.48
CA TYR A 194 15.87 31.04 13.78
C TYR A 194 15.25 32.20 14.58
N ARG A 195 15.58 33.44 14.18
CA ARG A 195 15.03 34.66 14.79
C ARG A 195 13.82 35.16 13.99
N PHE A 196 12.62 34.82 14.45
CA PHE A 196 11.40 35.45 13.97
C PHE A 196 11.38 36.94 14.33
N VAL A 197 11.23 37.83 13.35
CA VAL A 197 11.08 39.27 13.58
C VAL A 197 9.83 39.76 12.84
N ARG A 198 8.96 40.46 13.57
CA ARG A 198 7.58 40.80 13.18
C ARG A 198 7.41 41.90 12.14
N THR A 199 8.48 42.44 11.55
CA THR A 199 8.35 43.49 10.53
C THR A 199 8.85 43.00 9.17
N ASP A 200 7.96 43.26 8.19
CA ASP A 200 8.11 43.34 6.73
C ASP A 200 8.89 42.24 5.98
N MET A 201 8.11 41.52 5.15
CA MET A 201 8.43 40.39 4.26
C MET A 201 8.93 39.10 4.94
N ASN A 202 8.09 38.05 4.83
CA ASN A 202 8.38 36.61 4.85
C ASN A 202 9.77 36.19 5.37
N ARG A 203 10.11 36.46 6.63
CA ARG A 203 11.49 36.24 7.09
C ARG A 203 11.92 34.77 7.07
N ILE A 204 11.02 33.81 7.28
CA ILE A 204 11.41 32.38 7.16
C ILE A 204 12.00 32.06 5.80
N GLN A 205 11.43 32.66 4.76
CA GLN A 205 11.82 32.49 3.38
C GLN A 205 13.19 33.09 3.06
N VAL A 206 13.83 33.83 3.99
CA VAL A 206 15.18 34.40 3.81
C VAL A 206 16.15 34.07 4.95
N THR A 207 15.67 33.77 6.17
CA THR A 207 16.49 33.55 7.36
C THR A 207 16.71 32.09 7.73
N GLN A 208 15.88 31.16 7.24
CA GLN A 208 16.14 29.74 7.47
C GLN A 208 17.39 29.30 6.69
N CYS A 209 18.20 28.46 7.33
CA CYS A 209 19.23 27.69 6.66
C CYS A 209 18.63 26.42 6.03
N SER A 210 19.31 25.88 5.04
CA SER A 210 18.98 24.61 4.39
C SER A 210 19.81 23.47 4.97
N TRP A 211 19.22 22.29 5.01
CA TRP A 211 19.82 21.04 5.43
C TRP A 211 20.50 20.33 4.27
N ASN A 212 21.54 19.57 4.57
CA ASN A 212 22.26 18.78 3.61
C ASN A 212 21.47 17.51 3.25
N VAL A 213 21.16 17.31 1.97
CA VAL A 213 20.35 16.16 1.54
C VAL A 213 21.06 14.82 1.61
N GLU A 214 22.38 14.75 1.77
CA GLU A 214 23.11 13.49 1.87
C GLU A 214 23.42 13.05 3.31
N GLN A 215 23.15 13.91 4.31
CA GLN A 215 23.35 13.59 5.71
C GLN A 215 22.04 13.11 6.35
N ALA A 216 21.98 11.85 6.80
CA ALA A 216 20.76 11.29 7.39
C ALA A 216 20.29 12.05 8.66
N SER A 217 21.23 12.52 9.48
CA SER A 217 20.94 13.33 10.68
C SER A 217 20.25 14.66 10.35
N ASP A 218 20.61 15.27 9.22
CA ASP A 218 20.02 16.52 8.75
C ASP A 218 18.57 16.35 8.34
N TRP A 219 18.21 15.20 7.78
CA TRP A 219 16.82 14.86 7.51
C TRP A 219 16.02 14.69 8.80
N ASP A 220 16.58 14.03 9.81
CA ASP A 220 15.93 13.88 11.11
C ASP A 220 15.72 15.24 11.79
N ALA A 221 16.73 16.12 11.73
CA ALA A 221 16.64 17.50 12.21
C ALA A 221 15.63 18.34 11.41
N MET A 222 15.57 18.17 10.10
CA MET A 222 14.59 18.82 9.23
C MET A 222 13.16 18.39 9.59
N ILE A 223 12.91 17.09 9.77
CA ILE A 223 11.59 16.55 10.15
C ILE A 223 11.17 17.06 11.53
N ASP A 224 12.04 17.00 12.54
CA ASP A 224 11.74 17.55 13.87
C ASP A 224 11.46 19.06 13.77
N THR A 225 12.30 19.82 13.06
CA THR A 225 12.07 21.26 12.84
C THR A 225 10.72 21.53 12.19
N HIS A 226 10.34 20.74 11.19
CA HIS A 226 9.06 20.88 10.49
C HIS A 226 7.86 20.55 11.39
N GLN A 227 7.95 19.49 12.18
CA GLN A 227 6.89 19.08 13.10
C GLN A 227 6.79 19.95 14.34
N ASN A 228 7.90 20.50 14.79
CA ASN A 228 8.04 21.29 16.01
C ASN A 228 8.75 22.63 15.73
N PRO A 229 8.18 23.55 14.93
CA PRO A 229 8.86 24.80 14.57
C PRO A 229 9.16 25.71 15.77
N ASN A 230 8.45 25.58 16.89
CA ASN A 230 8.59 26.40 18.10
C ASN A 230 8.60 27.93 17.85
N VAL A 231 7.83 28.40 16.85
CA VAL A 231 7.70 29.83 16.56
C VAL A 231 6.24 30.24 16.73
N ARG A 232 5.93 30.96 17.82
CA ARG A 232 4.57 31.49 18.03
C ARG A 232 4.26 32.55 16.97
N ASN A 233 3.14 32.36 16.25
CA ASN A 233 2.61 33.28 15.24
C ASN A 233 3.46 33.42 13.96
N ASP A 234 4.23 32.40 13.59
CA ASP A 234 4.83 32.34 12.25
C ASP A 234 3.85 31.66 11.28
N HIS A 235 3.37 32.41 10.30
CA HIS A 235 2.41 31.91 9.31
C HIS A 235 3.05 30.97 8.27
N PHE A 236 4.37 30.93 8.19
CA PHE A 236 5.13 30.18 7.21
C PHE A 236 5.87 28.97 7.82
N ALA A 237 6.18 29.01 9.12
CA ALA A 237 6.66 27.85 9.90
C ALA A 237 5.50 27.08 10.53
N ARG A 238 4.64 26.48 9.69
CA ARG A 238 3.51 25.64 10.15
C ARG A 238 3.68 24.23 9.63
N ARG A 239 3.41 23.24 10.49
CA ARG A 239 3.58 21.82 10.19
C ARG A 239 2.71 21.33 9.03
N GLU A 240 1.65 22.06 8.70
CA GLU A 240 0.72 21.76 7.60
C GLU A 240 1.25 22.21 6.22
N LEU A 241 2.20 23.14 6.20
CA LEU A 241 2.75 23.72 4.96
C LEU A 241 3.83 22.82 4.34
N SER A 242 4.03 22.95 3.03
CA SER A 242 5.08 22.23 2.30
C SER A 242 6.49 22.61 2.73
N ASN A 243 7.41 21.65 2.59
CA ASN A 243 8.86 21.91 2.56
C ASN A 243 9.34 22.23 1.12
N GLU A 244 10.64 22.55 1.00
CA GLU A 244 11.29 22.84 -0.27
C GLU A 244 12.64 22.11 -0.38
N MET A 245 12.75 21.20 -1.35
CA MET A 245 13.96 20.47 -1.72
C MET A 245 14.46 20.97 -3.07
N MET A 246 15.75 21.28 -3.15
CA MET A 246 16.37 21.80 -4.38
C MET A 246 17.04 20.68 -5.17
N LEU A 247 16.66 20.56 -6.43
CA LEU A 247 17.27 19.66 -7.40
C LEU A 247 17.93 20.47 -8.51
N ARG A 248 19.21 20.22 -8.77
CA ARG A 248 19.96 20.83 -9.87
C ARG A 248 19.24 20.60 -11.20
N ASN A 249 19.22 21.60 -12.06
CA ASN A 249 18.73 21.42 -13.42
C ASN A 249 19.66 20.46 -14.17
N ALA A 250 19.09 19.41 -14.76
CA ALA A 250 19.84 18.30 -15.36
C ALA A 250 20.32 18.57 -16.79
N SER A 251 19.89 19.67 -17.42
CA SER A 251 20.27 20.04 -18.79
C SER A 251 20.60 21.53 -18.89
N GLU A 252 21.58 21.87 -19.73
CA GLU A 252 22.00 23.27 -19.98
C GLU A 252 21.05 23.99 -20.96
N ASP A 253 20.34 23.25 -21.81
CA ASP A 253 19.29 23.77 -22.71
C ASP A 253 18.06 24.34 -21.97
N GLY A 254 17.92 24.00 -20.68
CA GLY A 254 16.88 24.53 -19.82
C GLY A 254 15.49 23.90 -20.03
N ASP A 255 15.38 22.80 -20.79
CA ASP A 255 14.09 22.19 -21.16
C ASP A 255 13.60 21.11 -20.19
N GLY A 256 14.45 20.64 -19.27
CA GLY A 256 14.09 19.64 -18.27
C GLY A 256 13.84 18.23 -18.81
N SER A 257 14.05 17.97 -20.11
CA SER A 257 13.84 16.67 -20.76
C SER A 257 14.69 15.54 -20.16
N ALA A 258 15.86 15.87 -19.61
CA ALA A 258 16.69 14.93 -18.86
C ALA A 258 15.98 14.32 -17.64
N ARG A 259 14.85 14.88 -17.18
CA ARG A 259 14.06 14.34 -16.06
C ARG A 259 13.02 13.30 -16.46
N LEU A 260 12.69 13.19 -17.75
CA LEU A 260 11.63 12.29 -18.23
C LEU A 260 11.77 10.83 -17.77
N PRO A 261 12.96 10.19 -17.81
CA PRO A 261 13.11 8.80 -17.39
C PRO A 261 12.83 8.53 -15.90
N TYR A 262 12.86 9.58 -15.08
CA TYR A 262 12.72 9.48 -13.62
C TYR A 262 11.31 9.81 -13.13
N ILE A 263 10.42 10.31 -14.01
CA ILE A 263 9.02 10.53 -13.66
C ILE A 263 8.35 9.18 -13.43
N ASP A 264 7.70 9.01 -12.28
CA ASP A 264 7.07 7.74 -11.88
C ASP A 264 5.54 7.78 -12.01
N ALA A 265 4.95 8.96 -11.80
CA ALA A 265 3.52 9.19 -11.93
C ALA A 265 3.23 10.69 -12.07
N PHE A 266 2.08 11.02 -12.64
CA PHE A 266 1.43 12.31 -12.41
C PHE A 266 0.56 12.23 -11.17
N VAL A 267 0.37 13.36 -10.49
CA VAL A 267 -0.39 13.42 -9.25
C VAL A 267 -1.30 14.65 -9.23
N TRP A 268 -2.47 14.52 -8.62
CA TRP A 268 -3.33 15.66 -8.32
C TRP A 268 -3.97 15.52 -6.93
N ASP A 269 -4.10 16.65 -6.23
CA ASP A 269 -4.77 16.71 -4.92
C ASP A 269 -6.28 16.78 -5.11
N VAL A 270 -6.98 15.75 -4.65
CA VAL A 270 -8.44 15.62 -4.84
C VAL A 270 -9.27 16.58 -4.01
N ASN A 271 -8.66 17.20 -2.99
CA ASN A 271 -9.33 18.07 -2.04
C ASN A 271 -8.91 19.54 -2.16
N SER A 272 -8.04 19.88 -3.12
CA SER A 272 -7.48 21.21 -3.23
C SER A 272 -7.71 21.82 -4.62
N THR A 273 -8.09 23.08 -4.63
CA THR A 273 -8.01 23.95 -5.80
C THR A 273 -6.97 25.07 -5.60
N TYR A 274 -6.21 25.00 -4.51
CA TYR A 274 -5.32 26.07 -4.08
C TYR A 274 -4.11 26.19 -5.00
N VAL A 275 -3.82 27.43 -5.39
CA VAL A 275 -2.65 27.83 -6.17
C VAL A 275 -1.96 28.94 -5.39
N ALA A 276 -0.82 28.64 -4.80
CA ALA A 276 -0.05 29.61 -4.03
C ALA A 276 0.60 30.65 -4.96
N PRO A 277 0.76 31.92 -4.56
CA PRO A 277 1.64 32.83 -5.30
C PRO A 277 3.08 32.34 -5.17
N THR A 278 3.72 32.06 -6.29
CA THR A 278 5.12 31.62 -6.35
C THR A 278 6.00 32.67 -7.00
N ARG A 279 7.29 32.60 -6.69
CA ARG A 279 8.26 33.53 -7.24
C ARG A 279 8.45 33.26 -8.73
N GLY A 280 8.31 34.31 -9.54
CA GLY A 280 8.34 34.22 -11.00
C GLY A 280 6.96 34.17 -11.65
N ASP A 281 5.87 34.14 -10.87
CA ASP A 281 4.52 34.26 -11.40
C ASP A 281 4.34 35.62 -12.10
N VAL A 282 3.98 35.60 -13.37
CA VAL A 282 3.69 36.80 -14.18
C VAL A 282 2.21 37.18 -14.16
N LYS A 283 1.36 36.33 -13.55
CA LYS A 283 -0.09 36.51 -13.44
C LYS A 283 -0.52 36.13 -12.02
N ARG A 284 -1.66 36.69 -11.60
CA ARG A 284 -2.26 36.32 -10.31
C ARG A 284 -2.71 34.85 -10.34
N PRO A 285 -2.38 34.05 -9.31
CA PRO A 285 -2.88 32.70 -9.15
C PRO A 285 -4.42 32.65 -9.16
N THR A 286 -4.97 31.69 -9.89
CA THR A 286 -6.41 31.39 -9.92
C THR A 286 -6.64 29.97 -9.45
N PRO A 287 -7.69 29.68 -8.65
CA PRO A 287 -7.99 28.32 -8.26
C PRO A 287 -8.27 27.40 -9.45
N VAL A 288 -7.72 26.19 -9.42
CA VAL A 288 -7.84 25.19 -10.51
C VAL A 288 -8.06 23.81 -9.92
N VAL A 289 -8.93 22.99 -10.51
CA VAL A 289 -9.07 21.57 -10.14
C VAL A 289 -7.92 20.77 -10.78
N GLY A 290 -7.17 20.01 -9.98
CA GLY A 290 -5.91 19.39 -10.43
C GLY A 290 -6.02 18.26 -11.46
N LEU A 291 -7.18 17.62 -11.60
CA LEU A 291 -7.33 16.46 -12.50
C LEU A 291 -7.05 16.79 -13.98
N GLU A 292 -7.58 17.90 -14.50
CA GLU A 292 -7.38 18.27 -15.90
C GLU A 292 -5.92 18.65 -16.21
N PRO A 293 -5.24 19.47 -15.39
CA PRO A 293 -3.78 19.61 -15.46
C PRO A 293 -3.03 18.27 -15.49
N ALA A 294 -3.34 17.33 -14.60
CA ALA A 294 -2.68 16.02 -14.57
C ALA A 294 -2.91 15.21 -15.85
N ARG A 295 -4.11 15.27 -16.44
CA ARG A 295 -4.43 14.66 -17.75
C ARG A 295 -3.63 15.31 -18.89
N ASN A 296 -3.50 16.63 -18.89
CA ASN A 296 -2.64 17.33 -19.85
C ASN A 296 -1.18 16.95 -19.71
N PHE A 297 -0.69 16.80 -18.48
CA PHE A 297 0.67 16.34 -18.21
C PHE A 297 0.90 14.92 -18.75
N GLN A 298 -0.06 14.01 -18.54
CA GLN A 298 0.00 12.65 -19.08
C GLN A 298 0.06 12.64 -20.61
N ARG A 299 -0.76 13.44 -21.28
CA ARG A 299 -0.70 13.60 -22.75
C ARG A 299 0.65 14.13 -23.23
N LYS A 300 1.18 15.16 -22.56
CA LYS A 300 2.48 15.76 -22.90
C LYS A 300 3.61 14.75 -22.77
N LEU A 301 3.63 13.97 -21.69
CA LEU A 301 4.67 12.97 -21.45
C LEU A 301 4.60 11.82 -22.46
N TYR A 302 3.39 11.38 -22.78
CA TYR A 302 3.15 10.35 -23.79
C TYR A 302 3.64 10.77 -25.17
N ALA A 303 3.46 12.05 -25.53
CA ALA A 303 4.02 12.60 -26.76
C ALA A 303 5.56 12.57 -26.81
N GLN A 304 6.23 12.45 -25.67
CA GLN A 304 7.69 12.26 -25.56
C GLN A 304 8.11 10.78 -25.51
N GLY A 305 7.19 9.83 -25.67
CA GLY A 305 7.48 8.39 -25.67
C GLY A 305 7.47 7.72 -24.29
N TYR A 306 6.98 8.40 -23.25
CA TYR A 306 6.91 7.90 -21.87
C TYR A 306 5.46 7.77 -21.40
N ALA A 307 5.12 6.70 -20.69
CA ALA A 307 3.79 6.47 -20.15
C ALA A 307 3.83 6.18 -18.65
N VAL A 308 3.15 7.02 -17.86
CA VAL A 308 3.05 6.89 -16.39
C VAL A 308 1.62 7.18 -15.90
N PRO A 309 1.13 6.50 -14.85
CA PRO A 309 -0.23 6.69 -14.37
C PRO A 309 -0.44 8.08 -13.75
N ILE A 310 -1.69 8.53 -13.75
CA ILE A 310 -2.17 9.61 -12.89
C ILE A 310 -2.66 9.01 -11.58
N LEU A 311 -2.19 9.55 -10.47
CA LEU A 311 -2.58 9.16 -9.12
C LEU A 311 -3.34 10.29 -8.41
N ARG A 312 -4.35 9.91 -7.64
CA ARG A 312 -5.02 10.80 -6.70
C ARG A 312 -4.16 10.92 -5.44
N LEU A 313 -3.95 12.14 -4.96
CA LEU A 313 -3.40 12.46 -3.64
C LEU A 313 -4.54 12.96 -2.75
N ASP A 314 -4.73 12.34 -1.59
CA ASP A 314 -5.79 12.73 -0.66
C ASP A 314 -5.24 12.84 0.76
N PHE A 315 -4.98 14.07 1.24
CA PHE A 315 -4.50 14.33 2.59
C PHE A 315 -5.51 13.99 3.72
N LYS A 316 -6.79 13.79 3.39
CA LYS A 316 -7.84 13.40 4.36
C LYS A 316 -7.94 11.89 4.56
N LYS A 317 -7.34 11.08 3.67
CA LYS A 317 -7.30 9.62 3.83
C LYS A 317 -6.22 9.18 4.84
N PRO A 318 -6.30 7.96 5.37
CA PRO A 318 -5.21 7.37 6.14
C PRO A 318 -3.91 7.33 5.31
N ALA A 319 -2.75 7.35 5.99
CA ALA A 319 -1.44 7.33 5.33
C ALA A 319 -1.24 6.13 4.37
N SER A 320 -1.82 4.97 4.68
CA SER A 320 -1.80 3.77 3.83
C SER A 320 -2.57 3.92 2.51
N GLN A 321 -3.43 4.93 2.41
CA GLN A 321 -4.27 5.25 1.25
C GLN A 321 -4.05 6.70 0.79
N ARG A 322 -2.87 7.28 1.06
CA ARG A 322 -2.54 8.67 0.70
C ARG A 322 -2.62 8.86 -0.81
N PHE A 323 -2.21 7.83 -1.57
CA PHE A 323 -2.31 7.78 -3.01
C PHE A 323 -3.25 6.67 -3.47
N SER A 324 -4.03 6.92 -4.54
CA SER A 324 -4.86 5.88 -5.18
C SER A 324 -4.83 6.00 -6.69
N TYR A 325 -4.89 4.86 -7.39
CA TYR A 325 -5.10 4.79 -8.84
C TYR A 325 -6.59 4.67 -9.15
N ALA A 326 -7.02 5.33 -10.22
CA ALA A 326 -8.38 5.28 -10.74
C ALA A 326 -8.32 5.25 -12.28
N PRO A 327 -8.85 4.20 -12.95
CA PRO A 327 -8.84 4.11 -14.41
C PRO A 327 -9.53 5.31 -15.08
N GLU A 328 -10.59 5.84 -14.48
CA GLU A 328 -11.33 6.98 -15.02
C GLU A 328 -10.55 8.31 -15.01
N ASP A 329 -9.47 8.41 -14.24
CA ASP A 329 -8.61 9.60 -14.24
C ASP A 329 -7.65 9.61 -15.44
N GLN A 330 -7.40 8.44 -16.05
CA GLN A 330 -6.43 8.27 -17.13
C GLN A 330 -6.96 8.77 -18.48
N VAL A 331 -6.08 9.31 -19.31
CA VAL A 331 -6.37 9.74 -20.69
C VAL A 331 -5.46 9.08 -21.73
N ILE A 332 -4.43 8.39 -21.26
CA ILE A 332 -3.61 7.48 -22.03
C ILE A 332 -3.86 6.08 -21.48
N ALA A 333 -3.99 5.09 -22.37
CA ALA A 333 -4.05 3.69 -21.95
C ALA A 333 -2.65 3.27 -21.48
N ILE A 334 -2.51 3.06 -20.18
CA ILE A 334 -1.22 2.75 -19.55
C ILE A 334 -1.36 1.37 -18.95
N GLY A 335 -0.87 0.36 -19.66
CA GLY A 335 -0.81 -0.98 -19.08
C GLY A 335 -2.15 -1.52 -18.57
N ASP A 336 -3.29 -1.02 -19.06
CA ASP A 336 -4.61 -1.70 -18.96
C ASP A 336 -4.68 -2.92 -19.92
N GLN A 337 -3.52 -3.39 -20.39
CA GLN A 337 -3.38 -4.80 -20.68
C GLN A 337 -3.41 -5.47 -19.31
N PRO A 338 -4.37 -6.37 -18.99
CA PRO A 338 -4.22 -7.21 -17.82
C PRO A 338 -2.79 -7.73 -17.89
N ALA A 339 -1.97 -7.43 -16.88
CA ALA A 339 -0.63 -7.99 -16.80
C ALA A 339 -0.76 -9.45 -17.21
N ALA A 340 0.05 -9.94 -18.17
CA ALA A 340 0.05 -11.37 -18.50
C ALA A 340 -0.06 -12.09 -17.15
N PRO A 341 -1.16 -12.83 -16.90
CA PRO A 341 -1.75 -12.91 -15.57
C PRO A 341 -0.63 -13.25 -14.61
N ARG A 342 -0.26 -12.29 -13.75
CA ARG A 342 0.67 -12.54 -12.66
C ARG A 342 -0.11 -13.47 -11.74
N GLN A 343 -0.04 -14.75 -12.04
CA GLN A 343 -0.70 -15.80 -11.29
C GLN A 343 0.18 -16.03 -10.08
N TYR A 344 0.04 -15.25 -9.02
CA TYR A 344 0.60 -15.59 -7.70
C TYR A 344 -0.17 -16.75 -7.10
N VAL A 345 -1.42 -16.97 -7.53
CA VAL A 345 -2.25 -18.11 -7.14
C VAL A 345 -2.32 -19.10 -8.30
N GLN A 346 -1.76 -20.29 -8.11
CA GLN A 346 -1.86 -21.40 -9.06
C GLN A 346 -3.28 -21.99 -9.05
N SER A 347 -3.85 -22.20 -7.87
CA SER A 347 -5.26 -22.59 -7.72
C SER A 347 -5.82 -22.10 -6.38
N ALA A 348 -7.14 -21.93 -6.34
CA ALA A 348 -7.88 -21.57 -5.14
C ALA A 348 -9.24 -22.26 -5.22
N ASP A 349 -9.43 -23.33 -4.47
CA ASP A 349 -10.62 -24.18 -4.63
C ASP A 349 -11.37 -24.30 -3.31
N TRP A 350 -12.68 -24.08 -3.37
CA TRP A 350 -13.55 -24.28 -2.22
C TRP A 350 -13.76 -25.76 -1.97
N ALA A 351 -13.46 -26.17 -0.74
CA ALA A 351 -13.79 -27.49 -0.24
C ALA A 351 -14.61 -27.35 1.03
N LEU A 352 -15.60 -28.23 1.19
CA LEU A 352 -16.32 -28.37 2.44
C LEU A 352 -15.56 -29.39 3.29
N ARG A 353 -15.08 -28.99 4.47
CA ARG A 353 -14.20 -29.82 5.31
C ARG A 353 -14.70 -29.82 6.74
N LEU A 354 -14.55 -30.95 7.43
CA LEU A 354 -14.78 -31.00 8.88
C LEU A 354 -13.70 -30.17 9.57
N ASP A 355 -14.08 -29.02 10.14
CA ASP A 355 -13.15 -28.17 10.86
C ASP A 355 -12.93 -28.71 12.29
N PRO A 356 -11.68 -28.96 12.72
CA PRO A 356 -11.39 -29.40 14.09
C PRO A 356 -11.80 -28.40 15.17
N GLY A 357 -11.90 -27.10 14.85
CA GLY A 357 -12.37 -26.09 15.79
C GLY A 357 -13.88 -26.17 16.04
N THR A 358 -14.67 -26.02 14.98
CA THR A 358 -16.15 -25.98 15.05
C THR A 358 -16.77 -27.36 15.24
N GLY A 359 -16.10 -28.43 14.81
CA GLY A 359 -16.62 -29.79 14.82
C GLY A 359 -17.76 -30.01 13.82
N ARG A 360 -17.83 -29.22 12.74
CA ARG A 360 -18.82 -29.34 11.67
C ARG A 360 -18.19 -29.06 10.31
N GLN A 361 -18.93 -29.34 9.24
CA GLN A 361 -18.48 -28.98 7.90
C GLN A 361 -18.48 -27.47 7.69
N GLU A 362 -17.32 -26.92 7.36
CA GLU A 362 -17.12 -25.51 7.07
C GLU A 362 -16.48 -25.32 5.71
N TRP A 363 -16.84 -24.23 5.02
CA TRP A 363 -16.20 -23.87 3.77
C TRP A 363 -14.76 -23.46 4.03
N THR A 364 -13.84 -24.09 3.28
CA THR A 364 -12.41 -23.85 3.34
C THR A 364 -11.92 -23.53 1.94
N LEU A 365 -11.25 -22.40 1.77
CA LEU A 365 -10.57 -22.05 0.53
C LEU A 365 -9.17 -22.65 0.56
N THR A 366 -8.93 -23.64 -0.30
CA THR A 366 -7.63 -24.29 -0.45
C THR A 366 -6.83 -23.53 -1.51
N VAL A 367 -5.79 -22.82 -1.10
CA VAL A 367 -4.98 -21.96 -1.96
C VAL A 367 -3.61 -22.61 -2.21
N VAL A 368 -3.24 -22.72 -3.48
CA VAL A 368 -1.90 -23.15 -3.91
C VAL A 368 -1.22 -21.92 -4.54
N PRO A 369 -0.18 -21.34 -3.89
CA PRO A 369 0.60 -20.28 -4.53
C PRO A 369 1.40 -20.84 -5.70
N SER A 370 1.51 -20.05 -6.76
CA SER A 370 2.44 -20.36 -7.86
C SER A 370 3.89 -20.20 -7.42
N ALA A 371 4.84 -20.56 -8.29
CA ALA A 371 6.25 -20.27 -8.07
C ALA A 371 6.53 -18.77 -7.86
N GLN A 372 5.81 -17.91 -8.59
CA GLN A 372 5.92 -16.46 -8.43
C GLN A 372 5.31 -16.00 -7.11
N GLY A 373 4.15 -16.54 -6.73
CA GLY A 373 3.52 -16.27 -5.44
C GLY A 373 4.43 -16.63 -4.27
N GLN A 374 5.05 -17.81 -4.30
CA GLN A 374 6.02 -18.24 -3.28
C GLN A 374 7.25 -17.33 -3.22
N ALA A 375 7.73 -16.84 -4.36
CA ALA A 375 8.90 -15.96 -4.39
C ALA A 375 8.63 -14.57 -3.78
N ILE A 376 7.39 -14.04 -3.92
CA ILE A 376 7.04 -12.70 -3.46
C ILE A 376 6.29 -12.66 -2.14
N GLN A 377 5.79 -13.79 -1.63
CA GLN A 377 4.88 -13.84 -0.47
C GLN A 377 5.39 -13.05 0.74
N ALA A 378 6.69 -13.08 1.03
CA ALA A 378 7.27 -12.37 2.17
C ALA A 378 7.46 -10.85 1.93
N SER A 379 7.64 -10.43 0.68
CA SER A 379 7.93 -9.03 0.32
C SER A 379 6.70 -8.26 -0.15
N ASN A 380 5.69 -8.96 -0.69
CA ASN A 380 4.42 -8.40 -1.11
C ASN A 380 3.26 -9.39 -0.88
N PRO A 381 2.92 -9.71 0.39
CA PRO A 381 1.77 -10.55 0.72
C PRO A 381 0.44 -9.92 0.28
N GLN A 382 0.41 -8.59 0.11
CA GLN A 382 -0.76 -7.84 -0.30
C GLN A 382 -1.20 -8.18 -1.73
N ALA A 383 -0.25 -8.25 -2.68
CA ALA A 383 -0.54 -8.60 -4.07
C ALA A 383 -1.14 -10.01 -4.21
N LEU A 384 -0.65 -10.98 -3.42
CA LEU A 384 -1.18 -12.34 -3.40
C LEU A 384 -2.61 -12.37 -2.82
N TYR A 385 -2.87 -11.60 -1.77
CA TYR A 385 -4.24 -11.45 -1.23
C TYR A 385 -5.20 -10.80 -2.23
N ASP A 386 -4.76 -9.75 -2.92
CA ASP A 386 -5.62 -9.03 -3.86
C ASP A 386 -5.99 -9.88 -5.07
N GLU A 387 -5.05 -10.68 -5.58
CA GLU A 387 -5.35 -11.68 -6.61
C GLU A 387 -6.32 -12.76 -6.08
N LEU A 388 -6.09 -13.31 -4.90
CA LEU A 388 -7.00 -14.30 -4.30
C LEU A 388 -8.42 -13.75 -4.14
N ARG A 389 -8.54 -12.50 -3.69
CA ARG A 389 -9.83 -11.80 -3.57
C ARG A 389 -10.46 -11.52 -4.94
N ALA A 390 -9.67 -11.22 -5.97
CA ALA A 390 -10.19 -11.09 -7.33
C ALA A 390 -10.71 -12.43 -7.88
N LEU A 391 -10.06 -13.55 -7.55
CA LEU A 391 -10.43 -14.89 -8.00
C LEU A 391 -11.66 -15.46 -7.31
N ARG A 392 -11.85 -15.19 -6.01
CA ARG A 392 -12.82 -15.89 -5.14
C ARG A 392 -13.61 -14.99 -4.21
N GLY A 393 -13.30 -13.70 -4.15
CA GLY A 393 -13.94 -12.77 -3.23
C GLY A 393 -15.41 -12.52 -3.53
N SER A 394 -15.87 -12.77 -4.76
CA SER A 394 -17.30 -12.69 -5.13
C SER A 394 -18.10 -13.96 -4.83
N ASP A 395 -17.45 -15.03 -4.40
CA ASP A 395 -18.11 -16.31 -4.19
C ASP A 395 -19.01 -16.25 -2.94
N ALA A 396 -20.16 -16.92 -3.01
CA ALA A 396 -21.11 -17.00 -1.89
C ALA A 396 -20.44 -17.57 -0.63
N GLN A 397 -19.56 -18.56 -0.79
CA GLN A 397 -18.76 -19.14 0.29
C GLN A 397 -17.95 -18.08 1.05
N TRP A 398 -17.41 -17.08 0.34
CA TRP A 398 -16.71 -15.95 0.97
C TRP A 398 -17.71 -14.95 1.55
N GLN A 399 -18.58 -14.40 0.71
CA GLN A 399 -19.45 -13.26 1.04
C GLN A 399 -20.42 -13.58 2.19
N GLU A 400 -20.92 -14.80 2.26
CA GLU A 400 -21.92 -15.20 3.27
C GLU A 400 -21.28 -15.74 4.54
N SER A 401 -20.04 -16.23 4.47
CA SER A 401 -19.37 -16.88 5.61
C SER A 401 -18.35 -15.98 6.31
N GLU A 402 -17.85 -14.91 5.66
CA GLU A 402 -16.93 -13.97 6.28
C GLU A 402 -17.68 -13.08 7.28
N ARG A 403 -17.57 -13.44 8.57
CA ARG A 403 -18.25 -12.71 9.65
C ARG A 403 -17.54 -11.41 10.03
N GLU A 404 -16.22 -11.41 9.90
CA GLU A 404 -15.36 -10.29 10.24
C GLU A 404 -14.50 -9.92 9.03
N PRO A 405 -14.79 -8.80 8.34
CA PRO A 405 -14.04 -8.38 7.17
C PRO A 405 -12.55 -8.26 7.45
N GLY A 406 -11.74 -8.99 6.67
CA GLY A 406 -10.29 -9.01 6.82
C GLY A 406 -9.74 -10.21 7.58
N SER A 407 -10.59 -11.08 8.13
CA SER A 407 -10.17 -12.35 8.74
C SER A 407 -9.42 -13.24 7.75
N MET A 408 -9.88 -13.32 6.49
CA MET A 408 -9.21 -14.06 5.42
C MET A 408 -7.82 -13.49 5.09
N ARG A 409 -7.68 -12.15 5.14
CA ARG A 409 -6.39 -11.47 4.94
C ARG A 409 -5.41 -11.81 6.06
N GLN A 410 -5.88 -11.75 7.31
CA GLN A 410 -5.07 -12.09 8.47
C GLN A 410 -4.60 -13.54 8.43
N GLN A 411 -5.48 -14.49 8.11
CA GLN A 411 -5.11 -15.91 7.99
C GLN A 411 -3.99 -16.10 6.96
N LEU A 412 -4.14 -15.50 5.77
CA LEU A 412 -3.13 -15.57 4.73
C LEU A 412 -1.79 -14.97 5.17
N SER A 413 -1.79 -13.77 5.77
CA SER A 413 -0.57 -13.17 6.30
C SER A 413 0.08 -14.03 7.39
N CYS A 414 -0.71 -14.59 8.31
CA CYS A 414 -0.20 -15.47 9.35
C CYS A 414 0.48 -16.72 8.76
N LEU A 415 -0.16 -17.35 7.76
CA LEU A 415 0.38 -18.54 7.10
C LEU A 415 1.69 -18.24 6.36
N ILE A 416 1.77 -17.09 5.68
CA ILE A 416 3.00 -16.63 5.02
C ILE A 416 4.12 -16.41 6.05
N ASP A 417 3.81 -15.75 7.17
CA ASP A 417 4.82 -15.38 8.17
C ASP A 417 5.34 -16.58 8.99
N ASN A 418 4.45 -17.52 9.34
CA ASN A 418 4.77 -18.62 10.24
C ASN A 418 5.02 -19.96 9.52
N TYR A 419 4.50 -20.11 8.29
CA TYR A 419 4.59 -21.34 7.51
C TYR A 419 4.92 -21.10 6.02
N PRO A 420 5.98 -20.32 5.69
CA PRO A 420 6.29 -19.92 4.31
C PRO A 420 6.64 -21.09 3.37
N ALA A 421 7.04 -22.24 3.94
CA ALA A 421 7.37 -23.44 3.18
C ALA A 421 6.14 -24.26 2.75
N ASN A 422 4.94 -23.93 3.26
CA ASN A 422 3.72 -24.64 2.91
C ASN A 422 3.36 -24.38 1.44
N LYS A 423 3.13 -25.46 0.70
CA LYS A 423 2.68 -25.41 -0.70
C LYS A 423 1.17 -25.26 -0.84
N VAL A 424 0.43 -25.40 0.26
CA VAL A 424 -1.03 -25.33 0.31
C VAL A 424 -1.41 -24.58 1.58
N TRP A 425 -2.30 -23.62 1.43
CA TRP A 425 -2.88 -22.84 2.52
C TRP A 425 -4.38 -23.09 2.57
N ASN A 426 -4.90 -23.30 3.78
CA ASN A 426 -6.33 -23.41 4.01
C ASN A 426 -6.78 -22.14 4.72
N LEU A 427 -7.77 -21.47 4.16
CA LEU A 427 -8.34 -20.24 4.69
C LEU A 427 -9.83 -20.46 4.91
N GLU A 428 -10.31 -20.18 6.11
CA GLU A 428 -11.73 -20.34 6.42
C GLU A 428 -12.37 -18.98 6.75
N PRO A 429 -13.38 -18.53 5.99
CA PRO A 429 -13.96 -17.19 6.14
C PRO A 429 -14.64 -16.95 7.49
N PHE A 430 -15.08 -17.99 8.20
CA PHE A 430 -15.77 -17.83 9.48
C PHE A 430 -14.83 -17.52 10.66
N ARG A 431 -13.51 -17.58 10.47
CA ARG A 431 -12.53 -17.36 11.55
C ARG A 431 -12.62 -15.92 12.06
N PRO A 432 -12.49 -15.69 13.38
CA PRO A 432 -12.47 -14.35 13.94
C PRO A 432 -11.18 -13.62 13.58
N LEU A 433 -11.24 -12.29 13.56
CA LEU A 433 -10.07 -11.44 13.49
C LEU A 433 -9.49 -11.30 14.91
N VAL A 434 -8.26 -11.75 15.12
CA VAL A 434 -7.55 -11.68 16.42
C VAL A 434 -6.26 -10.87 16.29
N SER A 435 -5.44 -10.73 17.32
CA SER A 435 -4.10 -10.16 17.16
C SER A 435 -3.17 -11.13 16.38
N PRO A 436 -2.13 -10.64 15.68
CA PRO A 436 -1.17 -11.52 15.01
C PRO A 436 -0.53 -12.57 15.93
N ALA A 437 -0.26 -12.20 17.19
CA ALA A 437 0.28 -13.11 18.20
C ALA A 437 -0.72 -14.18 18.66
N GLU A 438 -2.02 -13.89 18.64
CA GLU A 438 -3.08 -14.88 18.90
C GLU A 438 -3.24 -15.84 17.73
N ALA A 439 -3.27 -15.30 16.50
CA ALA A 439 -3.34 -16.11 15.29
C ALA A 439 -2.15 -17.09 15.23
N ALA A 440 -0.92 -16.61 15.43
CA ALA A 440 0.27 -17.47 15.44
C ALA A 440 0.20 -18.56 16.52
N ARG A 441 -0.23 -18.22 17.74
CA ARG A 441 -0.42 -19.20 18.84
C ARG A 441 -1.48 -20.25 18.52
N ALA A 442 -2.49 -19.90 17.73
CA ALA A 442 -3.52 -20.82 17.26
C ALA A 442 -3.11 -21.58 15.99
N GLY A 443 -1.85 -21.53 15.58
CA GLY A 443 -1.39 -22.18 14.35
C GLY A 443 -1.97 -21.56 13.08
N CYS A 444 -2.21 -20.24 13.09
CA CYS A 444 -2.93 -19.47 12.08
C CYS A 444 -4.39 -19.89 11.87
N ASN A 445 -4.95 -20.63 12.83
CA ASN A 445 -6.30 -21.14 12.76
C ASN A 445 -7.12 -20.80 14.03
N PRO A 446 -7.36 -19.50 14.32
CA PRO A 446 -8.03 -19.09 15.54
C PRO A 446 -9.51 -19.49 15.55
N PHE A 447 -10.00 -20.01 16.67
CA PHE A 447 -11.41 -20.33 16.83
C PHE A 447 -11.89 -19.95 18.22
N ILE A 448 -13.06 -19.30 18.29
CA ILE A 448 -13.74 -18.98 19.54
C ILE A 448 -14.98 -19.88 19.60
N ALA A 449 -14.91 -20.91 20.45
CA ALA A 449 -16.03 -21.80 20.65
C ALA A 449 -17.23 -21.03 21.24
N PRO A 450 -18.46 -21.23 20.71
CA PRO A 450 -19.66 -20.70 21.34
C PRO A 450 -19.76 -21.25 22.77
N SER A 451 -19.91 -20.37 23.76
CA SER A 451 -20.14 -20.82 25.13
C SER A 451 -21.57 -21.35 25.29
N SER A 452 -21.71 -22.37 26.14
CA SER A 452 -23.01 -22.92 26.50
C SER A 452 -23.02 -23.33 27.97
N PRO A 453 -24.07 -22.97 28.73
CA PRO A 453 -24.21 -23.42 30.11
C PRO A 453 -24.64 -24.90 30.19
N LEU A 454 -25.24 -25.47 29.14
CA LEU A 454 -25.81 -26.83 29.16
C LEU A 454 -24.97 -27.85 28.37
N ILE A 455 -24.22 -27.42 27.36
CA ILE A 455 -23.46 -28.32 26.49
C ILE A 455 -21.97 -27.93 26.55
N ALA A 456 -21.14 -28.80 27.12
CA ALA A 456 -19.71 -28.55 27.23
C ALA A 456 -19.03 -28.61 25.85
N SER A 457 -19.44 -29.55 25.01
CA SER A 457 -19.04 -29.62 23.61
C SER A 457 -20.03 -30.43 22.79
N SER A 458 -20.08 -30.17 21.49
CA SER A 458 -20.78 -31.01 20.52
C SER A 458 -20.03 -31.03 19.20
N ALA A 459 -19.92 -32.19 18.56
CA ALA A 459 -19.15 -32.34 17.33
C ALA A 459 -19.75 -33.43 16.46
N TRP A 460 -19.79 -33.17 15.15
CA TRP A 460 -20.14 -34.13 14.14
C TRP A 460 -18.96 -35.07 13.86
N SER A 461 -19.27 -36.35 13.67
CA SER A 461 -18.32 -37.35 13.23
C SER A 461 -19.01 -38.34 12.30
N GLN A 462 -18.27 -38.86 11.33
CA GLN A 462 -18.76 -39.95 10.50
C GLN A 462 -18.46 -41.29 11.16
N PHE A 463 -19.41 -42.21 11.07
CA PHE A 463 -19.22 -43.61 11.44
C PHE A 463 -19.90 -44.51 10.42
N THR A 464 -19.52 -45.78 10.38
CA THR A 464 -20.13 -46.77 9.50
C THR A 464 -21.41 -47.28 10.14
N ASP A 465 -22.55 -47.04 9.49
CA ASP A 465 -23.83 -47.59 9.95
C ASP A 465 -23.81 -49.12 9.80
N SER A 466 -24.06 -49.83 10.90
CA SER A 466 -23.94 -51.29 10.93
C SER A 466 -24.99 -52.02 10.09
N ALA A 467 -26.08 -51.37 9.71
CA ALA A 467 -27.16 -51.96 8.92
C ALA A 467 -26.95 -51.79 7.41
N SER A 468 -26.52 -50.60 6.98
CA SER A 468 -26.34 -50.23 5.57
C SER A 468 -24.88 -50.32 5.08
N GLY A 469 -23.92 -50.34 5.99
CA GLY A 469 -22.49 -50.27 5.67
C GLY A 469 -22.03 -48.91 5.13
N GLN A 470 -22.92 -47.92 5.09
CA GLN A 470 -22.64 -46.59 4.56
C GLN A 470 -22.08 -45.65 5.65
N PRO A 471 -21.23 -44.68 5.26
CA PRO A 471 -20.84 -43.62 6.17
C PRO A 471 -22.04 -42.72 6.46
N VAL A 472 -22.35 -42.54 7.74
CA VAL A 472 -23.43 -41.68 8.22
C VAL A 472 -22.89 -40.67 9.22
N TRP A 473 -23.56 -39.53 9.34
CA TRP A 473 -23.23 -38.51 10.33
C TRP A 473 -23.83 -38.86 11.68
N GLY A 474 -23.05 -38.66 12.74
CA GLY A 474 -23.51 -38.67 14.12
C GLY A 474 -23.04 -37.43 14.85
N LEU A 475 -23.90 -36.90 15.72
CA LEU A 475 -23.61 -35.77 16.58
C LEU A 475 -23.26 -36.27 17.98
N ARG A 476 -21.99 -36.13 18.35
CA ARG A 476 -21.54 -36.36 19.71
C ARG A 476 -21.85 -35.13 20.56
N VAL A 477 -22.49 -35.31 21.71
CA VAL A 477 -22.87 -34.27 22.65
C VAL A 477 -22.29 -34.59 24.02
N VAL A 478 -21.53 -33.67 24.59
CA VAL A 478 -21.01 -33.73 25.96
C VAL A 478 -21.78 -32.70 26.80
N PRO A 479 -22.77 -33.10 27.59
CA PRO A 479 -23.53 -32.17 28.41
C PRO A 479 -22.75 -31.77 29.66
N THR A 480 -22.92 -30.52 30.10
CA THR A 480 -22.43 -30.05 31.40
C THR A 480 -23.24 -30.70 32.54
N GLN A 481 -22.82 -30.52 33.79
CA GLN A 481 -23.62 -30.94 34.94
C GLN A 481 -25.00 -30.25 34.98
N ALA A 482 -25.06 -28.97 34.61
CA ALA A 482 -26.31 -28.23 34.47
C ALA A 482 -27.16 -28.80 33.33
N GLY A 483 -26.56 -29.11 32.17
CA GLY A 483 -27.25 -29.73 31.04
C GLY A 483 -27.88 -31.08 31.37
N ARG A 484 -27.15 -31.95 32.10
CA ARG A 484 -27.67 -33.25 32.57
C ARG A 484 -28.91 -33.09 33.45
N SER A 485 -29.02 -31.97 34.16
CA SER A 485 -30.10 -31.68 35.11
C SER A 485 -31.21 -30.78 34.54
N ALA A 486 -31.01 -30.22 33.35
CA ALA A 486 -31.97 -29.35 32.67
C ALA A 486 -33.21 -30.13 32.19
N SER A 487 -34.28 -29.43 31.83
CA SER A 487 -35.39 -30.07 31.12
C SER A 487 -34.93 -30.53 29.73
N ASN A 488 -35.52 -31.63 29.23
CA ASN A 488 -35.21 -32.15 27.90
C ASN A 488 -35.39 -31.06 26.82
N GLU A 489 -36.41 -30.23 26.96
CA GLU A 489 -36.69 -29.15 26.00
C GLU A 489 -35.63 -28.04 26.05
N ALA A 490 -35.17 -27.65 27.25
CA ALA A 490 -34.10 -26.64 27.37
C ALA A 490 -32.77 -27.15 26.81
N LEU A 491 -32.45 -28.42 27.04
CA LEU A 491 -31.25 -29.04 26.51
C LEU A 491 -31.30 -29.22 24.99
N TYR A 492 -32.46 -29.61 24.45
CA TYR A 492 -32.66 -29.68 23.01
C TYR A 492 -32.60 -28.30 22.34
N ALA A 493 -33.27 -27.29 22.90
CA ALA A 493 -33.24 -25.93 22.38
C ALA A 493 -31.82 -25.36 22.36
N GLU A 494 -31.01 -25.65 23.38
CA GLU A 494 -29.61 -25.25 23.41
C GLU A 494 -28.77 -26.01 22.37
N LEU A 495 -29.03 -27.31 22.16
CA LEU A 495 -28.37 -28.07 21.11
C LEU A 495 -28.72 -27.56 19.71
N GLU A 496 -30.00 -27.29 19.48
CA GLU A 496 -30.53 -26.70 18.25
C GLU A 496 -29.97 -25.29 18.02
N ARG A 497 -29.80 -24.48 19.07
CA ARG A 497 -29.10 -23.19 18.98
C ARG A 497 -27.64 -23.35 18.52
N LEU A 498 -26.96 -24.40 18.98
CA LEU A 498 -25.55 -24.65 18.67
C LEU A 498 -25.33 -25.32 17.31
N ARG A 499 -26.27 -26.17 16.86
CA ARG A 499 -26.05 -27.12 15.73
C ARG A 499 -27.22 -27.22 14.75
N GLY A 500 -28.36 -26.60 15.05
CA GLY A 500 -29.60 -26.73 14.26
C GLY A 500 -29.52 -26.15 12.85
N THR A 501 -28.51 -25.33 12.56
CA THR A 501 -28.24 -24.79 11.22
C THR A 501 -27.12 -25.53 10.50
N ASP A 502 -26.55 -26.57 11.10
CA ASP A 502 -25.50 -27.37 10.48
C ASP A 502 -26.09 -28.24 9.35
N ARG A 503 -25.32 -28.47 8.29
CA ARG A 503 -25.79 -29.25 7.13
C ARG A 503 -26.08 -30.70 7.47
N GLU A 504 -25.42 -31.22 8.49
CA GLU A 504 -25.60 -32.56 9.02
C GLU A 504 -26.88 -32.71 9.85
N TRP A 505 -27.51 -31.60 10.26
CA TRP A 505 -28.77 -31.60 11.00
C TRP A 505 -29.96 -31.94 10.07
N GLN A 506 -30.06 -33.22 9.72
CA GLN A 506 -31.08 -33.76 8.81
C GLN A 506 -31.91 -34.82 9.50
N GLU A 507 -32.94 -34.37 10.22
CA GLU A 507 -33.82 -35.28 10.96
C GLU A 507 -34.62 -36.20 10.03
N GLY A 508 -34.49 -37.52 10.19
CA GLY A 508 -35.23 -38.54 9.42
C GLY A 508 -36.74 -38.52 9.69
N GLY A 509 -37.15 -37.93 10.80
CA GLY A 509 -38.49 -37.40 11.03
C GLY A 509 -38.44 -36.19 11.98
N PRO A 510 -39.32 -35.19 11.84
CA PRO A 510 -39.31 -34.00 12.69
C PRO A 510 -39.31 -34.35 14.19
N GLY A 511 -38.33 -33.84 14.92
CA GLY A 511 -38.12 -34.08 16.35
C GLY A 511 -37.46 -35.42 16.69
N SER A 512 -36.96 -36.18 15.71
CA SER A 512 -36.27 -37.46 15.95
C SER A 512 -35.06 -37.30 16.87
N MET A 513 -34.21 -36.28 16.69
CA MET A 513 -33.07 -36.05 17.57
C MET A 513 -33.51 -35.53 18.94
N ARG A 514 -34.62 -34.80 19.03
CA ARG A 514 -35.22 -34.42 20.31
C ARG A 514 -35.58 -35.64 21.15
N ILE A 515 -36.17 -36.65 20.51
CA ILE A 515 -36.58 -37.90 21.16
C ILE A 515 -35.37 -38.74 21.58
N GLN A 516 -34.35 -38.84 20.72
CA GLN A 516 -33.07 -39.51 21.03
C GLN A 516 -32.38 -38.83 22.24
N LEU A 517 -32.26 -37.51 22.22
CA LEU A 517 -31.63 -36.73 23.29
C LEU A 517 -32.37 -36.90 24.62
N ALA A 518 -33.70 -36.81 24.61
CA ALA A 518 -34.52 -37.05 25.81
C ALA A 518 -34.36 -38.48 26.34
N CYS A 519 -34.28 -39.48 25.46
CA CYS A 519 -34.05 -40.86 25.85
C CYS A 519 -32.68 -41.05 26.52
N LEU A 520 -31.62 -40.48 25.93
CA LEU A 520 -30.26 -40.53 26.46
C LEU A 520 -30.16 -39.81 27.81
N GLN A 521 -30.77 -38.63 27.95
CA GLN A 521 -30.78 -37.89 29.20
C GLN A 521 -31.54 -38.60 30.34
N ASN A 522 -32.63 -39.31 30.02
CA ASN A 522 -33.47 -39.99 31.00
C ASN A 522 -32.92 -41.35 31.45
N ASN A 523 -32.27 -42.09 30.55
CA ASN A 523 -31.87 -43.48 30.82
C ASN A 523 -30.35 -43.67 30.91
N TYR A 524 -29.57 -42.75 30.35
CA TYR A 524 -28.11 -42.84 30.24
C TYR A 524 -27.41 -41.55 30.70
N ARG A 525 -27.99 -40.88 31.70
CA ARG A 525 -27.56 -39.56 32.20
C ARG A 525 -26.09 -39.49 32.61
N ASN A 526 -25.49 -40.61 33.01
CA ASN A 526 -24.12 -40.67 33.52
C ASN A 526 -23.07 -41.00 32.44
N LYS A 527 -23.47 -41.28 31.18
CA LYS A 527 -22.50 -41.48 30.09
C LYS A 527 -21.71 -40.19 29.85
N ALA A 528 -20.41 -40.29 29.60
CA ALA A 528 -19.56 -39.11 29.36
C ALA A 528 -20.09 -38.25 28.21
N ASP A 529 -20.54 -38.92 27.15
CA ASP A 529 -21.04 -38.35 25.90
C ASP A 529 -22.26 -39.13 25.38
N TRP A 530 -23.02 -38.46 24.52
CA TRP A 530 -24.25 -38.94 23.90
C TRP A 530 -24.15 -38.80 22.39
N ASN A 531 -24.46 -39.86 21.66
CA ASN A 531 -24.44 -39.84 20.20
C ASN A 531 -25.88 -39.78 19.68
N LEU A 532 -26.16 -38.77 18.86
CA LEU A 532 -27.42 -38.60 18.16
C LEU A 532 -27.22 -38.88 16.67
N GLU A 533 -28.19 -39.54 16.07
CA GLU A 533 -28.14 -39.94 14.67
C GLU A 533 -29.28 -39.24 13.93
N PRO A 534 -28.99 -38.17 13.16
CA PRO A 534 -30.02 -37.30 12.59
C PRO A 534 -30.96 -38.06 11.65
N TYR A 535 -30.46 -39.02 10.88
CA TYR A 535 -31.24 -39.75 9.87
C TYR A 535 -32.28 -40.74 10.43
N ARG A 536 -32.38 -40.93 11.75
CA ARG A 536 -33.31 -41.88 12.36
C ARG A 536 -34.76 -41.40 12.27
N PRO A 537 -35.74 -42.32 12.17
CA PRO A 537 -37.15 -41.95 12.17
C PRO A 537 -37.59 -41.38 13.52
N ALA A 538 -38.59 -40.51 13.50
CA ALA A 538 -39.28 -40.08 14.72
C ALA A 538 -40.17 -41.24 15.23
N VAL A 539 -39.94 -41.67 16.48
CA VAL A 539 -40.71 -42.73 17.15
C VAL A 539 -41.20 -42.25 18.51
N THR A 540 -42.09 -42.99 19.17
CA THR A 540 -42.49 -42.65 20.55
C THR A 540 -41.33 -42.82 21.54
N ALA A 541 -41.38 -42.12 22.67
CA ALA A 541 -40.34 -42.24 23.72
C ALA A 541 -40.17 -43.68 24.23
N ALA A 542 -41.26 -44.45 24.27
CA ALA A 542 -41.23 -45.87 24.66
C ALA A 542 -40.47 -46.73 23.63
N GLN A 543 -40.70 -46.49 22.33
CA GLN A 543 -40.00 -47.18 21.24
C GLN A 543 -38.50 -46.81 21.23
N ALA A 544 -38.17 -45.53 21.36
CA ALA A 544 -36.78 -45.10 21.44
C ALA A 544 -36.03 -45.79 22.61
N LYS A 545 -36.66 -45.88 23.79
CA LYS A 545 -36.05 -46.58 24.94
C LYS A 545 -35.86 -48.08 24.66
N ALA A 546 -36.85 -48.75 24.07
CA ALA A 546 -36.77 -50.17 23.74
C ALA A 546 -35.63 -50.47 22.74
N GLN A 547 -35.28 -49.50 21.89
CA GLN A 547 -34.24 -49.60 20.87
C GLN A 547 -32.91 -48.94 21.29
N GLY A 548 -32.67 -48.75 22.59
CA GLY A 548 -31.39 -48.26 23.10
C GLY A 548 -31.12 -46.77 22.81
N CYS A 549 -32.17 -45.99 22.59
CA CYS A 549 -32.18 -44.57 22.24
C CYS A 549 -31.74 -44.19 20.82
N ASN A 550 -31.40 -45.15 19.96
CA ASN A 550 -31.11 -44.92 18.53
C ASN A 550 -32.08 -45.76 17.69
N PRO A 551 -33.29 -45.26 17.40
CA PRO A 551 -34.33 -46.06 16.80
C PRO A 551 -34.04 -46.38 15.33
N THR A 552 -34.28 -47.62 14.90
CA THR A 552 -33.99 -48.10 13.53
C THR A 552 -35.25 -48.19 12.68
#